data_AF-A0A4Y9IPI9-F1
#
_entry.id   AF-A0A4Y9IPI9-F1
#
_cell.length_a   1.000
_cell.length_b   1.000
_cell.length_c   1.000
_cell.angle_alpha   90.00
_cell.angle_beta   90.00
_cell.angle_gamma   90.00
#
_symmetry.space_group_name_H-M   'P 1'
#
loop_
_entity.id
_entity.type
_entity.pdbx_description
1 polymer ?
#
loop_
_entity_poly.entity_id
_entity_poly.type
_entity_poly.pdbx_seq_one_letter_code
_entity_poly.pdbx_strand_id
1 'polypeptide(L)'
;MKPSFSEVIKICNGRIFNLPAHIERMNFTLQSFFGSTIPFSLKDEDIPLEFREGLVKCRIVYSLENLEIEYSHYKFREINSLKIIHDNSIYYSFKYAERTAFEKLMAQKENCDDILVVKNGFVTDTSFTNVVFESDKGLFTPSTYLLPGTKRQTLLKERVIKEKVIRIEDIEDYRKLYLINAMMGIEDNISIPISSLKIDSL
;
A
#
# COMPACT_ATOMS: atom_id res chain seq x y z
N MET A 1 16.93 -6.61 18.23
CA MET A 1 15.96 -7.58 17.67
C MET A 1 16.10 -7.53 16.15
N LYS A 2 16.12 -8.67 15.44
CA LYS A 2 16.13 -8.66 13.97
C LYS A 2 14.80 -8.06 13.46
N PRO A 3 14.79 -7.32 12.34
CA PRO A 3 13.55 -6.74 11.81
C PRO A 3 12.57 -7.84 11.39
N SER A 4 11.28 -7.58 11.58
CA SER A 4 10.19 -8.37 11.01
C SER A 4 9.45 -7.56 9.95
N PHE A 5 8.86 -8.29 9.01
CA PHE A 5 8.18 -7.75 7.85
C PHE A 5 6.76 -8.30 7.80
N SER A 6 5.92 -7.68 6.97
CA SER A 6 4.55 -8.14 6.82
C SER A 6 4.09 -8.18 5.38
N GLU A 7 3.28 -9.18 5.07
CA GLU A 7 2.45 -9.22 3.87
C GLU A 7 0.97 -9.18 4.22
N VAL A 8 0.18 -8.67 3.29
CA VAL A 8 -1.27 -8.67 3.39
C VAL A 8 -1.79 -9.09 2.04
N ILE A 9 -2.47 -10.22 1.98
CA ILE A 9 -2.95 -10.88 0.77
C ILE A 9 -4.48 -10.84 0.77
N LYS A 10 -5.06 -10.47 -0.37
CA LYS A 10 -6.51 -10.47 -0.58
C LYS A 10 -6.98 -11.89 -0.85
N ILE A 11 -7.97 -12.33 -0.09
CA ILE A 11 -8.76 -13.51 -0.35
C ILE A 11 -10.18 -13.06 -0.64
N CYS A 12 -10.79 -13.56 -1.71
CA CYS A 12 -12.19 -13.30 -2.01
C CYS A 12 -12.88 -14.60 -2.38
N ASN A 13 -13.91 -14.98 -1.61
CA ASN A 13 -14.66 -16.22 -1.79
C ASN A 13 -13.75 -17.44 -1.93
N GLY A 14 -12.79 -17.57 -1.00
CA GLY A 14 -11.89 -18.72 -0.92
C GLY A 14 -10.78 -18.75 -1.97
N ARG A 15 -10.60 -17.67 -2.75
CA ARG A 15 -9.52 -17.55 -3.74
C ARG A 15 -8.47 -16.56 -3.33
N ILE A 16 -7.19 -16.94 -3.42
CA ILE A 16 -6.05 -16.08 -3.13
C ILE A 16 -5.72 -15.21 -4.35
N PHE A 17 -5.55 -13.90 -4.13
CA PHE A 17 -5.20 -12.95 -5.19
C PHE A 17 -3.75 -12.49 -5.10
N ASN A 18 -3.09 -12.40 -6.27
CA ASN A 18 -1.76 -11.83 -6.45
C ASN A 18 -0.63 -12.47 -5.61
N LEU A 19 -0.80 -13.72 -5.16
CA LEU A 19 0.18 -14.44 -4.34
C LEU A 19 1.62 -14.39 -4.91
N PRO A 20 1.86 -14.58 -6.23
CA PRO A 20 3.21 -14.53 -6.77
C PRO A 20 3.95 -13.21 -6.49
N ALA A 21 3.27 -12.06 -6.59
CA ALA A 21 3.88 -10.76 -6.31
C ALA A 21 4.22 -10.59 -4.81
N HIS A 22 3.42 -11.18 -3.92
CA HIS A 22 3.71 -11.20 -2.48
C HIS A 22 4.94 -12.06 -2.18
N ILE A 23 5.03 -13.26 -2.76
CA ILE A 23 6.20 -14.15 -2.62
C ILE A 23 7.46 -13.47 -3.16
N GLU A 24 7.38 -12.83 -4.32
CA GLU A 24 8.49 -12.09 -4.92
C GLU A 24 9.03 -11.01 -3.97
N ARG A 25 8.14 -10.19 -3.39
CA ARG A 25 8.53 -9.16 -2.42
C ARG A 25 9.09 -9.74 -1.13
N MET A 26 8.52 -10.84 -0.63
CA MET A 26 9.05 -11.54 0.55
C MET A 26 10.48 -12.03 0.31
N ASN A 27 10.73 -12.70 -0.82
CA ASN A 27 12.04 -13.20 -1.19
C ASN A 27 13.04 -12.07 -1.40
N PHE A 28 12.65 -10.99 -2.10
CA PHE A 28 13.49 -9.80 -2.25
C PHE A 28 13.89 -9.20 -0.90
N THR A 29 12.93 -9.12 0.04
CA THR A 29 13.16 -8.60 1.38
C THR A 29 14.14 -9.47 2.15
N LEU A 30 13.91 -10.79 2.22
CA LEU A 30 14.79 -11.71 2.94
C LEU A 30 16.19 -11.77 2.32
N GLN A 31 16.29 -11.70 1.00
CA GLN A 31 17.56 -11.67 0.29
C GLN A 31 18.35 -10.40 0.66
N SER A 32 17.67 -9.25 0.72
CA SER A 32 18.28 -7.96 1.03
C SER A 32 18.81 -7.85 2.46
N PHE A 33 18.14 -8.49 3.43
CA PHE A 33 18.52 -8.39 4.86
C PHE A 33 19.35 -9.57 5.36
N PHE A 34 19.17 -10.75 4.78
CA PHE A 34 19.71 -11.99 5.33
C PHE A 34 20.43 -12.86 4.29
N GLY A 35 20.49 -12.43 3.03
CA GLY A 35 21.11 -13.21 1.95
C GLY A 35 20.41 -14.55 1.70
N SER A 36 19.13 -14.65 2.06
CA SER A 36 18.38 -15.91 2.05
C SER A 36 16.96 -15.72 1.51
N THR A 37 16.26 -16.82 1.29
CA THR A 37 14.83 -16.87 0.98
C THR A 37 14.16 -17.91 1.86
N ILE A 38 12.84 -17.87 1.97
CA ILE A 38 12.08 -18.94 2.62
C ILE A 38 11.17 -19.60 1.59
N PRO A 39 11.07 -20.96 1.58
CA PRO A 39 10.04 -21.62 0.82
C PRO A 39 8.70 -21.28 1.47
N PHE A 40 7.93 -20.41 0.83
CA PHE A 40 6.57 -20.09 1.23
C PHE A 40 5.60 -20.45 0.11
N SER A 41 4.56 -21.18 0.48
CA SER A 41 3.43 -21.47 -0.39
C SER A 41 2.15 -21.34 0.40
N LEU A 42 1.11 -20.83 -0.24
CA LEU A 42 -0.24 -20.79 0.29
C LEU A 42 -1.18 -21.18 -0.84
N LYS A 43 -2.06 -22.14 -0.59
CA LYS A 43 -3.04 -22.62 -1.56
C LYS A 43 -4.45 -22.29 -1.07
N ASP A 44 -5.40 -22.27 -1.99
CA ASP A 44 -6.80 -21.99 -1.68
C ASP A 44 -7.35 -23.02 -0.66
N GLU A 45 -6.86 -24.26 -0.68
CA GLU A 45 -7.24 -25.31 0.27
C GLU A 45 -6.74 -25.05 1.71
N ASP A 46 -5.68 -24.26 1.87
CA ASP A 46 -5.10 -23.92 3.18
C ASP A 46 -5.95 -22.86 3.92
N ILE A 47 -6.90 -22.23 3.24
CA ILE A 47 -7.79 -21.21 3.84
C ILE A 47 -8.77 -21.90 4.80
N PRO A 48 -8.85 -21.47 6.08
CA PRO A 48 -9.82 -22.01 7.02
C PRO A 48 -11.27 -21.82 6.53
N LEU A 49 -12.15 -22.78 6.83
CA LEU A 49 -13.52 -22.80 6.30
C LEU A 49 -14.29 -21.50 6.53
N GLU A 50 -14.15 -20.91 7.72
CA GLU A 50 -14.81 -19.64 8.09
C GLU A 50 -14.37 -18.44 7.23
N PHE A 51 -13.21 -18.53 6.57
CA PHE A 51 -12.64 -17.48 5.73
C PHE A 51 -12.74 -17.78 4.22
N ARG A 52 -13.52 -18.79 3.83
CA ARG A 52 -13.76 -19.13 2.42
C ARG A 52 -14.89 -18.33 1.78
N GLU A 53 -15.58 -17.48 2.53
CA GLU A 53 -16.64 -16.61 2.02
C GLU A 53 -16.35 -15.13 2.28
N GLY A 54 -16.78 -14.27 1.35
CA GLY A 54 -16.62 -12.84 1.44
C GLY A 54 -15.18 -12.37 1.18
N LEU A 55 -14.91 -11.13 1.59
CA LEU A 55 -13.60 -10.49 1.45
C LEU A 55 -12.80 -10.70 2.73
N VAL A 56 -11.62 -11.29 2.61
CA VAL A 56 -10.76 -11.69 3.73
C VAL A 56 -9.35 -11.13 3.53
N LYS A 57 -8.79 -10.64 4.63
CA LYS A 57 -7.40 -10.23 4.76
C LYS A 57 -6.59 -11.39 5.35
N CYS A 58 -5.67 -11.95 4.57
CA CYS A 58 -4.64 -12.86 5.06
C CYS A 58 -3.36 -12.04 5.34
N ARG A 59 -3.06 -11.81 6.61
CA ARG A 59 -1.83 -11.11 7.04
C ARG A 59 -0.76 -12.14 7.36
N ILE A 60 0.42 -11.96 6.80
CA ILE A 60 1.58 -12.78 7.12
C ILE A 60 2.59 -11.87 7.82
N VAL A 61 3.08 -12.24 8.98
CA VAL A 61 4.22 -11.59 9.63
C VAL A 61 5.39 -12.55 9.59
N TYR A 62 6.54 -12.09 9.13
CA TYR A 62 7.68 -12.97 8.92
C TYR A 62 9.01 -12.30 9.25
N SER A 63 9.98 -13.13 9.60
CA SER A 63 11.39 -12.82 9.74
C SER A 63 12.20 -13.95 9.12
N LEU A 64 13.52 -14.00 9.36
CA LEU A 64 14.33 -15.14 8.95
C LEU A 64 13.94 -16.45 9.68
N GLU A 65 13.42 -16.34 10.90
CA GLU A 65 13.25 -17.47 11.82
C GLU A 65 11.78 -17.83 12.06
N ASN A 66 10.86 -16.88 11.86
CA ASN A 66 9.44 -17.04 12.18
C ASN A 66 8.55 -16.63 11.01
N LEU A 67 7.41 -17.29 10.88
CA LEU A 67 6.32 -16.92 9.97
C LEU A 67 4.97 -17.22 10.64
N GLU A 68 4.14 -16.20 10.72
CA GLU A 68 2.81 -16.26 11.33
C GLU A 68 1.76 -15.80 10.32
N ILE A 69 0.62 -16.48 10.27
CA ILE A 69 -0.48 -16.17 9.35
C ILE A 69 -1.75 -15.91 10.18
N GLU A 70 -2.37 -14.77 9.92
CA GLU A 70 -3.61 -14.33 10.56
C GLU A 70 -4.67 -14.06 9.47
N TYR A 71 -5.88 -14.56 9.68
CA TYR A 71 -7.03 -14.30 8.82
C TYR A 71 -8.06 -13.44 9.52
N SER A 72 -8.69 -12.54 8.78
CA SER A 72 -9.81 -11.72 9.26
C SER A 72 -10.70 -11.30 8.10
N HIS A 73 -12.02 -11.24 8.32
CA HIS A 73 -12.91 -10.60 7.36
C HIS A 73 -12.55 -9.11 7.21
N TYR A 74 -12.56 -8.64 5.98
CA TYR A 74 -12.12 -7.31 5.63
C TYR A 74 -13.29 -6.46 5.16
N LYS A 75 -13.39 -5.28 5.77
CA LYS A 75 -14.25 -4.19 5.32
C LYS A 75 -13.36 -3.04 4.90
N PHE A 76 -13.72 -2.39 3.80
CA PHE A 76 -13.04 -1.17 3.40
C PHE A 76 -13.17 -0.12 4.51
N ARG A 77 -12.10 0.65 4.69
CA ARG A 77 -12.15 1.85 5.52
C ARG A 77 -12.78 2.95 4.70
N GLU A 78 -13.69 3.71 5.29
CA GLU A 78 -14.15 4.97 4.70
C GLU A 78 -13.01 5.98 4.81
N ILE A 79 -12.54 6.46 3.66
CA ILE A 79 -11.49 7.48 3.56
C ILE A 79 -12.00 8.51 2.57
N ASN A 80 -12.29 9.71 3.06
CA ASN A 80 -12.89 10.80 2.30
C ASN A 80 -11.98 12.03 2.26
N SER A 81 -10.95 12.06 3.11
CA SER A 81 -10.04 13.19 3.27
C SER A 81 -8.62 12.74 3.58
N LEU A 82 -7.64 13.46 3.05
CA LEU A 82 -6.22 13.25 3.34
C LEU A 82 -5.57 14.55 3.80
N LYS A 83 -4.78 14.47 4.88
CA LYS A 83 -3.87 15.55 5.27
C LYS A 83 -2.56 15.40 4.51
N ILE A 84 -2.11 16.45 3.83
CA ILE A 84 -0.78 16.44 3.23
C ILE A 84 0.26 16.64 4.33
N ILE A 85 1.23 15.74 4.41
CA ILE A 85 2.30 15.78 5.41
C ILE A 85 3.64 15.78 4.70
N HIS A 86 4.47 16.77 5.02
CA HIS A 86 5.83 16.87 4.52
C HIS A 86 6.79 16.15 5.46
N ASP A 87 7.45 15.09 4.99
CA ASP A 87 8.51 14.42 5.73
C ASP A 87 9.65 14.01 4.78
N ASN A 88 10.82 14.61 4.98
CA ASN A 88 12.02 14.35 4.18
C ASN A 88 12.86 13.19 4.73
N SER A 89 12.57 12.73 5.94
CA SER A 89 13.31 11.71 6.68
C SER A 89 12.70 10.31 6.59
N ILE A 90 11.40 10.20 6.31
CA ILE A 90 10.69 8.91 6.27
C ILE A 90 11.34 7.95 5.29
N TYR A 91 11.51 6.72 5.75
CA TYR A 91 12.07 5.62 4.98
C TYR A 91 11.22 4.37 5.19
N TYR A 92 10.68 3.82 4.10
CA TYR A 92 9.82 2.64 4.16
C TYR A 92 9.91 1.79 2.87
N SER A 93 11.13 1.57 2.38
CA SER A 93 11.38 0.80 1.15
C SER A 93 11.02 -0.68 1.26
N PHE A 94 10.88 -1.18 2.49
CA PHE A 94 10.43 -2.52 2.82
C PHE A 94 9.18 -2.45 3.67
N LYS A 95 8.33 -3.46 3.56
CA LYS A 95 7.07 -3.52 4.30
C LYS A 95 7.30 -4.05 5.71
N TYR A 96 7.94 -3.25 6.55
CA TYR A 96 8.20 -3.57 7.95
C TYR A 96 6.88 -3.87 8.69
N ALA A 97 6.91 -4.83 9.62
CA ALA A 97 5.77 -5.12 10.47
C ALA A 97 5.55 -3.99 11.50
N GLU A 98 6.63 -3.37 11.97
CA GLU A 98 6.63 -2.17 12.79
C GLU A 98 6.31 -0.93 11.92
N ARG A 99 5.46 -0.03 12.44
CA ARG A 99 4.84 1.07 11.68
C ARG A 99 4.87 2.43 12.38
N THR A 100 5.64 2.59 13.45
CA THR A 100 5.93 3.80 14.23
C THR A 100 6.28 5.00 13.36
N ALA A 101 7.00 4.85 12.24
CA ALA A 101 7.23 5.96 11.32
C ALA A 101 5.92 6.54 10.78
N PHE A 102 4.99 5.68 10.32
CA PHE A 102 3.67 6.12 9.89
C PHE A 102 2.77 6.53 11.06
N GLU A 103 2.87 5.90 12.23
CA GLU A 103 2.09 6.30 13.41
C GLU A 103 2.40 7.75 13.82
N LYS A 104 3.68 8.15 13.78
CA LYS A 104 4.12 9.53 14.03
C LYS A 104 3.57 10.52 13.02
N LEU A 105 3.49 10.15 11.73
CA LEU A 105 2.89 11.00 10.71
C LEU A 105 1.36 11.06 10.87
N MET A 106 0.72 9.91 11.11
CA MET A 106 -0.72 9.82 11.31
C MET A 106 -1.22 10.63 12.52
N ALA A 107 -0.38 10.84 13.54
CA ALA A 107 -0.70 11.73 14.65
C ALA A 107 -0.90 13.19 14.24
N GLN A 108 -0.42 13.59 13.05
CA GLN A 108 -0.54 14.94 12.49
C GLN A 108 -1.68 15.06 11.47
N LYS A 109 -2.48 14.01 11.26
CA LYS A 109 -3.57 14.02 10.26
C LYS A 109 -4.77 14.90 10.62
N GLU A 110 -4.81 15.40 11.87
CA GLU A 110 -5.94 16.13 12.42
C GLU A 110 -7.26 15.36 12.26
N ASN A 111 -8.29 16.02 11.72
CA ASN A 111 -9.61 15.47 11.45
C ASN A 111 -9.68 14.70 10.11
N CYS A 112 -8.58 14.57 9.37
CA CYS A 112 -8.58 13.80 8.13
C CYS A 112 -8.57 12.28 8.41
N ASP A 113 -8.99 11.49 7.43
CA ASP A 113 -9.10 10.03 7.59
C ASP A 113 -7.73 9.33 7.47
N ASP A 114 -6.88 9.81 6.57
CA ASP A 114 -5.51 9.33 6.35
C ASP A 114 -4.60 10.51 5.93
N ILE A 115 -3.36 10.23 5.56
CA ILE A 115 -2.35 11.22 5.17
C ILE A 115 -1.91 11.00 3.72
N LEU A 116 -1.40 12.03 3.06
CA LEU A 116 -0.63 11.91 1.83
C LEU A 116 0.78 12.42 2.10
N VAL A 117 1.76 11.53 2.04
CA VAL A 117 3.15 11.87 2.37
C VAL A 117 3.83 12.52 1.18
N VAL A 118 4.41 13.70 1.41
CA VAL A 118 5.24 14.44 0.46
C VAL A 118 6.68 14.42 0.97
N LYS A 119 7.59 13.94 0.13
CA LYS A 119 9.02 13.84 0.44
C LYS A 119 9.82 14.64 -0.58
N ASN A 120 10.60 15.62 -0.11
CA ASN A 120 11.39 16.53 -0.93
C ASN A 120 10.56 17.23 -2.03
N GLY A 121 9.31 17.58 -1.73
CA GLY A 121 8.38 18.20 -2.68
C GLY A 121 7.68 17.24 -3.65
N PHE A 122 7.94 15.94 -3.55
CA PHE A 122 7.32 14.91 -4.40
C PHE A 122 6.28 14.11 -3.63
N VAL A 123 5.14 13.83 -4.28
CA VAL A 123 4.10 12.95 -3.73
C VAL A 123 4.62 11.52 -3.68
N THR A 124 4.25 10.79 -2.62
CA THR A 124 4.69 9.41 -2.41
C THR A 124 3.50 8.46 -2.20
N ASP A 125 3.11 8.23 -0.96
CA ASP A 125 2.16 7.21 -0.50
C ASP A 125 1.22 7.81 0.55
N THR A 126 0.12 7.11 0.85
CA THR A 126 -0.60 7.33 2.11
C THR A 126 0.02 6.50 3.24
N SER A 127 -0.58 6.48 4.43
CA SER A 127 -0.03 5.63 5.49
C SER A 127 0.00 4.16 5.11
N PHE A 128 -0.93 3.66 4.28
CA PHE A 128 -1.03 2.22 3.98
C PHE A 128 -1.35 1.88 2.51
N THR A 129 -1.28 2.87 1.61
CA THR A 129 -1.58 2.69 0.18
C THR A 129 -0.57 3.42 -0.69
N ASN A 130 -0.31 2.88 -1.89
CA ASN A 130 0.19 3.72 -2.96
C ASN A 130 -0.99 4.49 -3.56
N VAL A 131 -0.69 5.55 -4.30
CA VAL A 131 -1.71 6.39 -4.94
C VAL A 131 -1.63 6.33 -6.46
N VAL A 132 -2.78 6.48 -7.12
CA VAL A 132 -2.91 6.62 -8.58
C VAL A 132 -3.74 7.86 -8.89
N PHE A 133 -3.14 8.84 -9.52
CA PHE A 133 -3.78 10.08 -9.94
C PHE A 133 -4.47 9.92 -11.28
N GLU A 134 -5.69 10.47 -11.37
CA GLU A 134 -6.48 10.53 -12.61
C GLU A 134 -6.38 11.92 -13.24
N SER A 135 -6.09 11.96 -14.53
CA SER A 135 -6.13 13.17 -15.37
C SER A 135 -6.71 12.84 -16.74
N ASP A 136 -6.92 13.86 -17.56
CA ASP A 136 -7.36 13.73 -18.96
C ASP A 136 -6.40 12.89 -19.82
N LYS A 137 -5.13 12.77 -19.39
CA LYS A 137 -4.09 12.00 -20.09
C LYS A 137 -4.00 10.54 -19.61
N GLY A 138 -4.84 10.15 -18.67
CA GLY A 138 -4.91 8.80 -18.10
C GLY A 138 -4.49 8.72 -16.63
N LEU A 139 -4.08 7.52 -16.21
CA LEU A 139 -3.78 7.16 -14.83
C LEU A 139 -2.27 7.13 -14.57
N PHE A 140 -1.84 7.84 -13.53
CA PHE A 140 -0.43 7.99 -13.18
C PHE A 140 -0.17 7.65 -11.72
N THR A 141 0.91 6.95 -11.41
CA THR A 141 1.38 6.73 -10.03
C THR A 141 2.73 7.41 -9.83
N PRO A 142 3.02 7.99 -8.65
CA PRO A 142 4.31 8.58 -8.38
C PRO A 142 5.45 7.58 -8.58
N SER A 143 6.52 7.99 -9.26
CA SER A 143 7.79 7.25 -9.31
C SER A 143 8.60 7.37 -8.01
N THR A 144 8.17 8.26 -7.11
CA THR A 144 8.81 8.62 -5.83
C THR A 144 8.20 7.91 -4.62
N TYR A 145 7.60 6.74 -4.82
CA TYR A 145 6.94 5.95 -3.78
C TYR A 145 7.88 5.60 -2.61
N LEU A 146 7.30 5.45 -1.41
CA LEU A 146 7.95 4.91 -0.22
C LEU A 146 8.08 3.40 -0.32
N LEU A 147 6.99 2.69 -0.69
CA LEU A 147 6.96 1.24 -0.81
C LEU A 147 6.57 0.80 -2.23
N PRO A 148 7.30 -0.12 -2.87
CA PRO A 148 6.86 -0.71 -4.14
C PRO A 148 5.71 -1.69 -3.87
N GLY A 149 4.47 -1.19 -3.79
CA GLY A 149 3.29 -2.00 -3.51
C GLY A 149 3.02 -3.07 -4.57
N THR A 150 2.55 -4.25 -4.17
CA THR A 150 2.28 -5.37 -5.09
C THR A 150 1.20 -5.02 -6.10
N LYS A 151 0.08 -4.40 -5.68
CA LYS A 151 -0.97 -3.94 -6.62
C LYS A 151 -0.45 -2.86 -7.58
N ARG A 152 0.36 -1.91 -7.10
CA ARG A 152 1.02 -0.90 -7.95
C ARG A 152 1.87 -1.55 -9.04
N GLN A 153 2.71 -2.52 -8.68
CA GLN A 153 3.55 -3.25 -9.62
C GLN A 153 2.72 -4.05 -10.65
N THR A 154 1.66 -4.74 -10.19
CA THR A 154 0.74 -5.45 -11.08
C THR A 154 0.12 -4.51 -12.12
N LEU A 155 -0.42 -3.37 -11.68
CA LEU A 155 -1.05 -2.39 -12.57
C LEU A 155 -0.07 -1.77 -13.57
N LEU A 156 1.20 -1.57 -13.18
CA LEU A 156 2.26 -1.12 -14.08
C LEU A 156 2.61 -2.18 -15.13
N LYS A 157 2.76 -3.44 -14.71
CA LYS A 157 3.02 -4.58 -15.60
C LYS A 157 1.90 -4.77 -16.62
N GLU A 158 0.66 -4.59 -16.20
CA GLU A 158 -0.55 -4.66 -17.02
C GLU A 158 -0.78 -3.38 -17.85
N ARG A 159 0.07 -2.35 -17.70
CA ARG A 159 -0.02 -1.06 -18.38
C ARG A 159 -1.33 -0.29 -18.13
N VAL A 160 -2.00 -0.58 -17.01
CA VAL A 160 -3.20 0.15 -16.57
C VAL A 160 -2.85 1.54 -16.06
N ILE A 161 -1.70 1.67 -15.39
CA ILE A 161 -1.16 2.93 -14.88
C ILE A 161 0.24 3.16 -15.43
N LYS A 162 0.72 4.41 -15.38
CA LYS A 162 2.08 4.80 -15.77
C LYS A 162 2.79 5.49 -14.62
N GLU A 163 4.10 5.27 -14.50
CA GLU A 163 4.91 6.05 -13.56
C GLU A 163 5.10 7.48 -14.07
N LYS A 164 5.02 8.45 -13.16
CA LYS A 164 5.33 9.85 -13.41
C LYS A 164 5.91 10.48 -12.14
N VAL A 165 6.83 11.42 -12.29
CA VAL A 165 7.19 12.31 -11.18
C VAL A 165 6.00 13.24 -10.94
N ILE A 166 5.45 13.22 -9.73
CA ILE A 166 4.33 14.07 -9.33
C ILE A 166 4.81 14.95 -8.19
N ARG A 167 4.97 16.24 -8.48
CA ARG A 167 5.31 17.24 -7.49
C ARG A 167 4.05 17.71 -6.79
N ILE A 168 4.18 18.14 -5.54
CA ILE A 168 3.03 18.67 -4.82
C ILE A 168 2.48 19.95 -5.46
N GLU A 169 3.35 20.76 -6.08
CA GLU A 169 2.97 21.97 -6.81
C GLU A 169 2.11 21.69 -8.05
N ASP A 170 2.19 20.49 -8.61
CA ASP A 170 1.44 20.07 -9.81
C ASP A 170 0.17 19.27 -9.47
N ILE A 171 -0.21 19.17 -8.19
CA ILE A 171 -1.27 18.24 -7.76
C ILE A 171 -2.67 18.63 -8.29
N GLU A 172 -2.88 19.93 -8.56
CA GLU A 172 -4.10 20.49 -9.11
C GLU A 172 -4.33 20.13 -10.59
N ASP A 173 -3.32 19.58 -11.28
CA ASP A 173 -3.47 19.06 -12.66
C ASP A 173 -4.31 17.77 -12.71
N TYR A 174 -4.63 17.18 -11.55
CA TYR A 174 -5.34 15.92 -11.43
C TYR A 174 -6.74 16.15 -10.86
N ARG A 175 -7.68 15.28 -11.23
CA ARG A 175 -9.08 15.38 -10.79
C ARG A 175 -9.27 14.75 -9.41
N LYS A 176 -8.65 13.59 -9.22
CA LYS A 176 -8.73 12.78 -8.00
C LYS A 176 -7.55 11.81 -7.95
N LEU A 177 -7.35 11.19 -6.79
CA LEU A 177 -6.41 10.09 -6.61
C LEU A 177 -7.14 8.86 -6.07
N TYR A 178 -6.82 7.69 -6.61
CA TYR A 178 -7.25 6.39 -6.13
C TYR A 178 -6.26 5.86 -5.09
N LEU A 179 -6.79 5.20 -4.07
CA LEU A 179 -6.01 4.51 -3.05
C LEU A 179 -5.87 3.04 -3.43
N ILE A 180 -4.64 2.56 -3.60
CA ILE A 180 -4.38 1.18 -4.00
C ILE A 180 -3.47 0.45 -3.03
N ASN A 181 -3.83 -0.78 -2.71
CA ASN A 181 -2.95 -1.75 -2.03
C ASN A 181 -3.38 -3.18 -2.40
N ALA A 182 -2.89 -4.19 -1.69
CA ALA A 182 -3.27 -5.57 -1.99
C ALA A 182 -4.76 -5.87 -1.80
N MET A 183 -5.44 -5.14 -0.91
CA MET A 183 -6.88 -5.28 -0.63
C MET A 183 -7.76 -4.41 -1.54
N MET A 184 -7.24 -3.25 -1.96
CA MET A 184 -7.96 -2.19 -2.67
C MET A 184 -7.37 -1.95 -4.06
N GLY A 185 -8.20 -2.05 -5.10
CA GLY A 185 -7.87 -1.70 -6.47
C GLY A 185 -8.58 -0.46 -6.97
N ILE A 186 -8.24 -0.05 -8.20
CA ILE A 186 -8.89 1.09 -8.88
C ILE A 186 -10.37 0.76 -9.14
N GLU A 187 -10.65 -0.52 -9.42
CA GLU A 187 -11.98 -1.09 -9.62
C GLU A 187 -12.91 -0.94 -8.41
N ASP A 188 -12.35 -0.84 -7.20
CA ASP A 188 -13.13 -0.63 -5.96
C ASP A 188 -13.55 0.84 -5.79
N ASN A 189 -13.05 1.74 -6.64
CA ASN A 189 -13.37 3.18 -6.71
C ASN A 189 -13.21 3.94 -5.37
N ILE A 190 -12.25 3.53 -4.55
CA ILE A 190 -11.86 4.25 -3.34
C ILE A 190 -10.92 5.37 -3.77
N SER A 191 -11.47 6.58 -3.90
CA SER A 191 -10.76 7.74 -4.43
C SER A 191 -11.08 9.03 -3.69
N ILE A 192 -10.11 9.93 -3.65
CA ILE A 192 -10.18 11.24 -2.98
C ILE A 192 -10.10 12.34 -4.06
N PRO A 193 -11.10 13.22 -4.17
CA PRO A 193 -10.99 14.42 -5.00
C PRO A 193 -9.79 15.27 -4.55
N ILE A 194 -9.08 15.90 -5.49
CA ILE A 194 -7.95 16.78 -5.12
C ILE A 194 -8.42 17.93 -4.21
N SER A 195 -9.63 18.44 -4.42
CA SER A 195 -10.27 19.45 -3.56
C SER A 195 -10.53 18.99 -2.11
N SER A 196 -10.46 17.69 -1.83
CA SER A 196 -10.59 17.11 -0.48
C SER A 196 -9.23 16.91 0.21
N LEU A 197 -8.12 17.25 -0.43
CA LEU A 197 -6.80 17.27 0.22
C LEU A 197 -6.68 18.50 1.11
N LYS A 198 -6.17 18.29 2.32
CA LYS A 198 -5.92 19.37 3.28
C LYS A 198 -4.44 19.68 3.31
N ILE A 199 -4.09 20.86 2.79
CA ILE A 199 -2.76 21.46 2.91
C ILE A 199 -2.81 22.38 4.12
N ASP A 200 -1.76 22.36 4.95
CA ASP A 200 -1.60 23.44 5.92
C ASP A 200 -1.51 24.77 5.17
N SER A 201 -2.35 25.72 5.54
CA SER A 201 -2.14 27.11 5.17
C SER A 201 -0.74 27.48 5.69
N LEU A 202 0.18 27.82 4.78
CA LEU A 202 1.49 28.40 5.14
C LEU A 202 1.32 29.58 6.10
#